data_AF-A0A2G5DEJ1-F1
#
_entry.id   AF-A0A2G5DEJ1-F1
#
_cell.length_a   1.000
_cell.length_b   1.000
_cell.length_c   1.000
_cell.angle_alpha   90.00
_cell.angle_beta   90.00
_cell.angle_gamma   90.00
#
_symmetry.space_group_name_H-M   'P 1'
#
loop_
_entity.id
_entity.type
_entity.pdbx_description
1 polymer ?
#
loop_
_entity_poly.entity_id
_entity_poly.type
_entity_poly.pdbx_seq_one_letter_code
_entity_poly.pdbx_strand_id
1 'polypeptide(L)'
;MKESGNVARTVPKHSTLASSSTTSVTRGNAKKRIYKGGNEVCLMCHQCQRSDKEHIVRCKLCDKRYCVNCIHTWYPLMSEDEIENACPFCQKNCNCRACLRSQKLYEELSITE
;
A
#
# COMPACT_ATOMS: atom_id res chain seq x y z
N MET A 1 12.29 11.96 66.47
CA MET A 1 11.59 10.82 67.10
C MET A 1 10.37 10.48 66.26
N LYS A 2 10.30 9.23 65.78
CA LYS A 2 9.10 8.53 65.25
C LYS A 2 8.60 9.03 63.88
N GLU A 3 8.21 8.23 62.90
CA GLU A 3 8.10 6.78 62.67
C GLU A 3 7.91 6.64 61.14
N SER A 4 8.67 5.77 60.48
CA SER A 4 8.22 4.53 59.81
C SER A 4 7.05 4.67 58.81
N GLY A 5 7.32 4.35 57.54
CA GLY A 5 6.29 4.19 56.51
C GLY A 5 6.83 3.62 55.21
N ASN A 6 7.23 2.34 55.23
CA ASN A 6 7.59 1.56 54.04
C ASN A 6 6.32 1.10 53.32
N VAL A 7 6.16 1.40 52.04
CA VAL A 7 5.19 0.69 51.18
C VAL A 7 5.87 0.16 49.92
N ALA A 8 6.19 -1.12 49.98
CA ALA A 8 6.44 -1.95 48.82
C ALA A 8 5.13 -2.22 48.07
N ARG A 9 5.13 -2.10 46.75
CA ARG A 9 4.22 -2.84 45.83
C ARG A 9 4.71 -2.66 44.38
N THR A 10 5.60 -3.55 43.93
CA THR A 10 5.32 -4.72 43.06
C THR A 10 4.86 -4.35 41.65
N VAL A 11 5.81 -4.45 40.71
CA VAL A 11 5.58 -4.54 39.25
C VAL A 11 4.80 -5.83 38.95
N PRO A 12 3.66 -5.79 38.23
CA PRO A 12 2.99 -7.01 37.80
C PRO A 12 3.86 -7.76 36.78
N LYS A 13 4.10 -9.03 37.09
CA LYS A 13 4.83 -9.99 36.25
C LYS A 13 3.95 -10.41 35.07
N HIS A 14 4.62 -10.52 33.93
CA HIS A 14 4.20 -11.21 32.72
C HIS A 14 3.45 -12.52 33.06
N SER A 15 2.22 -12.66 32.56
CA SER A 15 1.44 -13.90 32.63
C SER A 15 0.89 -14.22 31.25
N THR A 16 1.57 -15.16 30.60
CA THR A 16 1.10 -15.93 29.45
C THR A 16 -0.12 -16.76 29.83
N LEU A 17 -1.21 -16.61 29.08
CA LEU A 17 -2.22 -17.66 28.88
C LEU A 17 -2.64 -17.66 27.41
N ALA A 18 -2.18 -18.68 26.69
CA ALA A 18 -2.73 -19.04 25.39
C ALA A 18 -4.05 -19.79 25.60
N SER A 19 -5.09 -19.43 24.86
CA SER A 19 -5.77 -20.33 23.90
C SER A 19 -7.09 -19.77 23.39
N SER A 20 -7.27 -19.93 22.08
CA SER A 20 -8.55 -20.11 21.40
C SER A 20 -9.45 -18.89 21.22
N SER A 21 -9.08 -18.07 20.23
CA SER A 21 -10.08 -17.53 19.31
C SER A 21 -9.48 -17.58 17.92
N THR A 22 -9.69 -18.69 17.23
CA THR A 22 -9.64 -18.77 15.77
C THR A 22 -10.69 -17.82 15.23
N THR A 23 -10.39 -16.52 15.19
CA THR A 23 -11.16 -15.59 14.37
C THR A 23 -10.74 -15.84 12.96
N SER A 24 -11.51 -16.72 12.32
CA SER A 24 -11.55 -16.99 10.90
C SER A 24 -11.22 -15.73 10.13
N VAL A 25 -10.00 -15.63 9.61
CA VAL A 25 -9.69 -14.74 8.49
C VAL A 25 -10.56 -15.24 7.35
N THR A 26 -11.78 -14.71 7.27
CA THR A 26 -12.61 -14.83 6.09
C THR A 26 -11.79 -14.14 5.01
N ARG A 27 -11.12 -14.96 4.18
CA ARG A 27 -10.49 -14.52 2.95
C ARG A 27 -11.57 -13.76 2.22
N GLY A 28 -11.49 -12.43 2.26
CA GLY A 28 -12.38 -11.56 1.51
C GLY A 28 -12.42 -12.11 0.10
N ASN A 29 -13.63 -12.41 -0.36
CA ASN A 29 -13.87 -12.95 -1.68
C ASN A 29 -13.20 -11.97 -2.67
N ALA A 30 -12.02 -12.36 -3.16
CA ALA A 30 -11.33 -11.65 -4.22
C ALA A 30 -12.22 -11.85 -5.44
N LYS A 31 -13.21 -10.97 -5.58
CA LYS A 31 -14.04 -10.85 -6.77
C LYS A 31 -13.04 -10.65 -7.90
N LYS A 32 -12.68 -11.73 -8.59
CA LYS A 32 -11.94 -11.68 -9.85
C LYS A 32 -12.76 -10.75 -10.71
N ARG A 33 -12.27 -9.52 -10.90
CA ARG A 33 -12.92 -8.57 -11.79
C ARG A 33 -12.79 -9.20 -13.16
N ILE A 34 -13.91 -9.76 -13.62
CA ILE A 34 -14.08 -10.16 -15.01
C ILE A 34 -13.77 -8.87 -15.79
N TYR A 35 -12.72 -8.89 -16.60
CA TYR A 35 -12.44 -7.82 -17.58
C TYR A 35 -13.59 -7.85 -18.59
N LYS A 36 -14.75 -7.31 -18.19
CA LYS A 36 -15.82 -6.93 -19.08
C LYS A 36 -15.39 -5.61 -19.68
N GLY A 37 -15.28 -5.55 -21.00
CA GLY A 37 -15.03 -4.34 -21.77
C GLY A 37 -16.11 -3.29 -21.55
N GLY A 38 -16.03 -2.61 -20.40
CA GLY A 38 -16.80 -1.46 -20.00
C GLY A 38 -15.81 -0.48 -19.38
N ASN A 39 -16.02 0.80 -19.66
CA ASN A 39 -15.17 1.94 -19.32
C ASN A 39 -15.10 2.17 -17.79
N GLU A 40 -14.65 1.17 -17.03
CA GLU A 40 -14.59 1.23 -15.58
C GLU A 40 -13.28 1.88 -15.18
N VAL A 41 -13.33 3.20 -15.11
CA VAL A 41 -12.16 4.00 -14.75
C VAL A 41 -11.79 3.70 -13.30
N CYS A 42 -10.57 3.19 -13.07
CA CYS A 42 -10.08 2.91 -11.72
C CYS A 42 -10.10 4.19 -10.88
N LEU A 43 -10.94 4.22 -9.83
CA LEU A 43 -11.09 5.38 -8.95
C LEU A 43 -10.00 5.47 -7.88
N MET A 44 -9.19 4.43 -7.73
CA MET A 44 -8.19 4.32 -6.68
C MET A 44 -6.86 4.91 -7.11
N CYS A 45 -6.15 5.53 -6.18
CA CYS A 45 -4.72 5.82 -6.34
C CYS A 45 -3.96 4.50 -6.55
N HIS A 46 -3.12 4.44 -7.57
CA HIS A 46 -2.35 3.26 -7.91
C HIS A 46 -1.34 2.87 -6.81
N GLN A 47 -0.75 3.86 -6.13
CA GLN A 47 0.25 3.63 -5.09
C GLN A 47 -0.37 3.10 -3.79
N CYS A 48 -1.41 3.76 -3.27
CA CYS A 48 -1.98 3.42 -1.96
C CYS A 48 -3.31 2.66 -2.02
N GLN A 49 -3.88 2.48 -3.23
CA GLN A 49 -5.16 1.81 -3.48
C GLN A 49 -6.37 2.41 -2.73
N ARG A 50 -6.27 3.67 -2.31
CA ARG A 50 -7.37 4.42 -1.70
C ARG A 50 -8.10 5.29 -2.72
N SER A 51 -9.40 5.46 -2.54
CA SER A 51 -10.27 6.30 -3.38
C SER A 51 -10.76 7.58 -2.68
N ASP A 52 -10.46 7.76 -1.40
CA ASP A 52 -10.93 8.87 -0.56
C ASP A 52 -10.05 10.13 -0.67
N LYS A 53 -9.32 10.28 -1.77
CA LYS A 53 -8.39 11.40 -1.98
C LYS A 53 -9.02 12.39 -2.93
N GLU A 54 -9.12 13.64 -2.48
CA GLU A 54 -9.69 14.74 -3.25
C GLU A 54 -8.77 15.14 -4.42
N HIS A 55 -7.46 15.22 -4.17
CA HIS A 55 -6.47 15.58 -5.18
C HIS A 55 -5.83 14.34 -5.81
N ILE A 56 -6.17 14.11 -7.07
CA ILE A 56 -5.71 12.98 -7.88
C ILE A 56 -5.17 13.48 -9.23
N VAL A 57 -3.95 13.11 -9.56
CA VAL A 57 -3.35 13.29 -10.89
C VAL A 57 -3.59 12.04 -11.73
N ARG A 58 -4.04 12.21 -12.98
CA ARG A 58 -4.30 11.10 -13.93
C ARG A 58 -3.22 11.09 -15.00
N CYS A 59 -2.70 9.90 -15.31
CA CYS A 59 -1.79 9.73 -16.43
C CYS A 59 -2.54 9.91 -17.76
N LYS A 60 -1.96 10.64 -18.72
CA LYS A 60 -2.48 10.78 -20.09
C LYS A 60 -2.22 9.56 -20.95
N LEU A 61 -1.18 8.79 -20.62
CA LEU A 61 -0.75 7.59 -21.37
C LEU A 61 -1.39 6.28 -20.90
N CYS A 62 -2.08 6.24 -19.74
CA CYS A 62 -2.73 5.04 -19.24
C CYS A 62 -3.80 5.38 -18.18
N ASP A 63 -4.63 4.42 -17.79
CA ASP A 63 -5.73 4.64 -16.84
C ASP A 63 -5.31 4.73 -15.35
N LYS A 64 -4.02 4.92 -15.08
CA LYS A 64 -3.50 5.00 -13.70
C LYS A 64 -3.61 6.40 -13.12
N ARG A 65 -3.77 6.44 -11.80
CA ARG A 65 -3.98 7.67 -11.04
C ARG A 65 -3.13 7.68 -9.79
N TYR A 66 -2.69 8.86 -9.35
CA TYR A 66 -1.87 9.02 -8.15
C TYR A 66 -2.41 10.16 -7.30
N CYS A 67 -2.54 9.96 -5.99
CA CYS A 67 -2.85 11.09 -5.10
C CYS A 67 -1.61 11.94 -4.85
N VAL A 68 -1.80 13.23 -4.64
CA VAL A 68 -0.71 14.20 -4.42
C VAL A 68 0.22 13.76 -3.29
N ASN A 69 -0.32 13.27 -2.17
CA ASN A 69 0.50 12.76 -1.07
C ASN A 69 1.43 11.62 -1.50
N CYS A 70 0.97 10.71 -2.37
CA CYS A 70 1.81 9.64 -2.88
C CYS A 70 2.86 10.16 -3.86
N ILE A 71 2.54 11.18 -4.66
CA ILE A 71 3.51 11.82 -5.56
C ILE A 71 4.63 12.44 -4.73
N HIS A 72 4.31 13.33 -3.79
CA HIS A 72 5.32 14.00 -2.96
C HIS A 72 6.14 13.04 -2.09
N THR A 73 5.53 11.95 -1.61
CA THR A 73 6.25 10.98 -0.77
C THR A 73 7.18 10.08 -1.57
N TRP A 74 6.73 9.58 -2.72
CA TRP A 74 7.44 8.51 -3.45
C TRP A 74 8.20 9.00 -4.68
N TYR A 75 7.87 10.19 -5.20
CA TYR A 75 8.42 10.77 -6.41
C TYR A 75 8.72 12.26 -6.21
N PRO A 76 9.55 12.66 -5.22
CA PRO A 76 9.80 14.07 -4.89
C PRO A 76 10.52 14.85 -6.01
N LEU A 77 11.14 14.14 -6.95
CA LEU A 77 11.81 14.72 -8.12
C LEU A 77 10.90 14.83 -9.34
N MET A 78 9.65 14.35 -9.26
CA MET A 78 8.66 14.48 -10.33
C MET A 78 7.56 15.43 -9.89
N SER A 79 7.29 16.42 -10.72
CA SER A 79 6.14 17.30 -10.59
C SER A 79 4.83 16.58 -10.93
N GLU A 80 3.71 17.14 -10.47
CA GLU A 80 2.37 16.62 -10.82
C GLU A 80 2.15 16.62 -12.35
N ASP A 81 2.63 17.62 -13.07
CA ASP A 81 2.54 17.72 -14.53
C ASP A 81 3.33 16.60 -15.23
N GLU A 82 4.53 16.28 -14.72
CA GLU A 82 5.32 15.16 -15.25
C GLU A 82 4.62 13.81 -15.01
N ILE A 83 4.01 13.63 -13.83
CA ILE A 83 3.19 12.44 -13.52
C ILE A 83 1.95 12.37 -14.41
N GLU A 84 1.32 13.52 -14.70
CA GLU A 84 0.17 13.62 -15.61
C GLU A 84 0.56 13.22 -17.03
N ASN A 85 1.70 13.71 -17.52
CA ASN A 85 2.19 13.41 -18.87
C ASN A 85 2.65 11.95 -18.98
N ALA A 86 3.43 11.44 -18.03
CA ALA A 86 3.89 10.07 -18.00
C ALA A 86 4.13 9.57 -16.58
N CYS A 87 3.19 8.78 -16.06
CA CYS A 87 3.29 8.30 -14.68
C CYS A 87 4.46 7.30 -14.47
N PRO A 88 4.86 7.04 -13.21
CA PRO A 88 5.96 6.14 -12.88
C PRO A 88 5.80 4.74 -13.46
N PHE A 89 4.56 4.26 -13.65
CA PHE A 89 4.33 2.98 -14.33
C PHE A 89 4.70 3.02 -15.81
N CYS A 90 4.31 4.07 -16.53
CA CYS A 90 4.65 4.26 -17.93
C CYS A 90 6.17 4.42 -18.10
N GLN A 91 6.81 5.11 -17.16
CA GLN A 91 8.27 5.30 -17.10
C GLN A 91 9.04 4.12 -16.48
N LYS A 92 8.36 3.00 -16.16
CA LYS A 92 8.97 1.80 -15.54
C LYS A 92 9.70 2.03 -14.22
N ASN A 93 9.39 3.13 -13.54
CA ASN A 93 9.94 3.53 -12.24
C ASN A 93 8.88 3.41 -11.10
N CYS A 94 7.79 2.69 -11.32
CA CYS A 94 6.75 2.53 -10.30
C CYS A 94 7.24 1.62 -9.17
N ASN A 95 7.31 2.17 -7.96
CA ASN A 95 7.79 1.45 -6.76
C ASN A 95 6.66 0.81 -5.92
N CYS A 96 5.43 0.73 -6.44
CA CYS A 96 4.34 0.12 -5.71
C CYS A 96 4.54 -1.41 -5.59
N ARG A 97 4.03 -2.02 -4.51
CA ARG A 97 4.20 -3.47 -4.25
C ARG A 97 3.73 -4.36 -5.39
N ALA A 98 2.66 -3.97 -6.09
CA ALA A 98 2.12 -4.74 -7.21
C ALA A 98 3.06 -4.69 -8.42
N CYS A 99 3.54 -3.50 -8.79
CA CYS A 99 4.46 -3.32 -9.92
C CYS A 99 5.80 -4.00 -9.67
N LEU A 100 6.40 -3.80 -8.49
CA LEU A 100 7.67 -4.46 -8.14
C LEU A 100 7.61 -5.99 -8.22
N ARG A 101 6.44 -6.60 -7.95
CA ARG A 101 6.25 -8.05 -8.11
C ARG A 101 6.16 -8.47 -9.57
N SER A 102 5.51 -7.69 -10.42
CA SER A 102 5.45 -7.94 -11.86
C SER A 102 6.78 -7.69 -12.56
N GLN A 103 7.58 -6.75 -12.06
CA GLN A 103 8.87 -6.42 -12.66
C GLN A 103 9.86 -7.59 -12.59
N LYS A 104 9.94 -8.28 -11.45
CA LYS A 104 10.82 -9.45 -11.28
C LYS A 104 10.53 -10.58 -12.28
N LEU A 105 9.29 -10.69 -12.77
CA LEU A 105 8.89 -11.75 -13.69
C LEU A 105 9.37 -11.50 -15.14
N TYR A 106 9.60 -10.25 -15.56
CA TYR A 106 10.18 -10.01 -16.90
C TYR A 106 11.66 -10.34 -16.94
N GLU A 107 12.37 -10.15 -15.83
CA GLU A 107 13.82 -10.31 -15.77
C GLU A 107 14.21 -11.79 -15.75
N GLU A 108 13.42 -12.61 -15.06
CA GLU A 108 13.58 -14.07 -15.05
C GLU A 108 13.33 -14.72 -16.42
N LEU A 109 12.44 -14.15 -17.24
CA LEU A 109 12.20 -14.60 -18.63
C LEU A 109 13.31 -14.18 -19.61
N SER A 110 14.13 -13.18 -19.25
CA SER A 110 15.24 -12.70 -20.09
C SER A 110 16.60 -13.38 -19.81
N ILE A 111 16.67 -14.28 -18.82
CA ILE A 111 17.92 -14.96 -18.41
C ILE A 111 18.02 -16.39 -18.98
N THR A 112 16.97 -16.91 -19.63
CA THR A 112 16.92 -18.30 -20.14
C THR A 112 17.24 -18.44 -21.64
N GLU A 113 18.25 -17.74 -22.15
CA GLU A 113 18.83 -18.01 -23.48
C GLU A 113 20.14 -18.80 -23.37
#